data_AF-A0A4R6KZI0-F1
#
_entry.id   AF-A0A4R6KZI0-F1
#
_cell.length_a   1.000
_cell.length_b   1.000
_cell.length_c   1.000
_cell.angle_alpha   90.00
_cell.angle_beta   90.00
_cell.angle_gamma   90.00
#
_symmetry.space_group_name_H-M   'P 1'
#
loop_
_entity.id
_entity.type
_entity.pdbx_description
1 polymer ?
#
loop_
_entity_poly.entity_id
_entity_poly.type
_entity_poly.pdbx_seq_one_letter_code
_entity_poly.pdbx_strand_id
1 'polypeptide(L)'
;MSSIVPGPQKKIGEEIDAARSGAKPLDPSALNAPAPRQQQLTGLDDWPESLRTAIEAEHARVSALDSNRRRTADKAVPELVNRLDTLLDEIADRLQADKPRLFGKATPAAEPSEDVAELLGIPADELDQPSGRGEHRTALRTIKQLRSQLKDLETTPDHSRLTRLATFTIRLALVVEAAPEPATTLAPIALARFTQGVSDSQWNATFAEKLTSWQETRHTLTNS
;
A
#
# COMPACT_ATOMS: atom_id res chain seq x y z
N MET A 1 -38.45 -29.36 -15.97
CA MET A 1 -38.52 -28.39 -14.86
C MET A 1 -37.18 -28.43 -14.15
N SER A 2 -36.28 -27.46 -14.39
CA SER A 2 -34.93 -27.43 -13.81
C SER A 2 -34.91 -26.70 -12.48
N SER A 3 -34.53 -27.41 -11.42
CA SER A 3 -34.32 -26.88 -10.07
C SER A 3 -32.98 -26.14 -10.03
N ILE A 4 -33.02 -24.81 -10.00
CA ILE A 4 -31.85 -23.96 -9.78
C ILE A 4 -31.50 -24.02 -8.30
N VAL A 5 -30.43 -24.74 -7.96
CA VAL A 5 -29.85 -24.73 -6.61
C VAL A 5 -29.11 -23.40 -6.43
N PRO A 6 -29.47 -22.53 -5.48
CA PRO A 6 -28.76 -21.28 -5.25
C PRO A 6 -27.39 -21.56 -4.64
N GLY A 7 -26.36 -20.88 -5.16
CA GLY A 7 -24.99 -20.95 -4.64
C GLY A 7 -24.87 -20.43 -3.19
N PRO A 8 -23.80 -20.81 -2.48
CA PRO A 8 -23.64 -20.62 -1.02
C PRO A 8 -23.72 -19.16 -0.55
N GLN A 9 -23.41 -18.18 -1.42
CA GLN A 9 -23.49 -16.76 -1.08
C GLN A 9 -24.93 -16.23 -0.98
N LYS A 10 -25.89 -16.81 -1.73
CA LYS A 10 -27.30 -16.39 -1.64
C LYS A 10 -27.97 -16.83 -0.34
N LYS A 11 -27.54 -17.96 0.24
CA LYS A 11 -28.06 -18.45 1.52
C LYS A 11 -27.73 -17.53 2.70
N ILE A 12 -26.56 -16.90 2.69
CA ILE A 12 -26.12 -16.00 3.77
C ILE A 12 -26.97 -14.71 3.78
N GLY A 13 -27.34 -14.19 2.61
CA GLY A 13 -28.23 -13.03 2.51
C GLY A 13 -29.65 -13.31 3.02
N GLU A 14 -30.22 -14.46 2.67
CA GLU A 14 -31.56 -14.87 3.13
C GLU A 14 -31.61 -15.17 4.63
N GLU A 15 -30.52 -15.67 5.23
CA GLU A 15 -30.43 -15.91 6.67
C GLU A 15 -30.38 -14.60 7.50
N ILE A 16 -29.81 -13.52 6.96
CA ILE A 16 -29.75 -12.21 7.62
C ILE A 16 -31.14 -11.55 7.66
N ASP A 17 -31.93 -11.67 6.59
CA ASP A 17 -33.30 -11.15 6.55
C ASP A 17 -34.27 -12.00 7.40
N ALA A 18 -34.07 -13.32 7.48
CA ALA A 18 -34.85 -14.20 8.37
C ALA A 18 -34.56 -13.95 9.88
N ALA A 19 -33.35 -13.50 10.23
CA ALA A 19 -33.00 -13.14 11.60
C ALA A 19 -33.68 -11.84 12.07
N ARG A 20 -34.02 -10.91 11.16
CA ARG A 20 -34.83 -9.72 11.49
C ARG A 20 -36.31 -10.03 11.71
N SER A 21 -36.84 -11.13 11.17
CA SER A 21 -38.25 -11.52 11.34
C SER A 21 -38.50 -12.46 12.53
N GLY A 22 -37.47 -12.75 13.34
CA GLY A 22 -37.62 -13.49 14.59
C GLY A 22 -37.82 -15.01 14.45
N ALA A 23 -37.51 -15.60 13.29
CA ALA A 23 -37.85 -17.01 13.02
C ALA A 23 -36.72 -18.03 13.25
N LYS A 24 -35.49 -17.64 13.62
CA LYS A 24 -34.43 -18.62 13.90
C LYS A 24 -33.34 -18.08 14.83
N PRO A 25 -32.95 -18.79 15.92
CA PRO A 25 -31.76 -18.44 16.69
C PRO A 25 -30.53 -18.55 15.77
N LEU A 26 -29.71 -17.49 15.74
CA LEU A 26 -28.40 -17.52 15.08
C LEU A 26 -27.57 -18.63 15.72
N ASP A 27 -26.97 -19.50 14.89
CA ASP A 27 -26.07 -20.54 15.38
C ASP A 27 -24.88 -19.88 16.11
N PRO A 28 -24.69 -20.11 17.42
CA PRO A 28 -23.59 -19.51 18.19
C PRO A 28 -22.20 -19.93 17.67
N SER A 29 -22.13 -20.98 16.86
CA SER A 29 -20.92 -21.43 16.17
C SER A 29 -20.52 -20.51 15.02
N ALA A 30 -21.48 -19.81 14.40
CA ALA A 30 -21.22 -18.80 13.36
C ALA A 30 -20.74 -17.46 13.95
N LEU A 31 -21.08 -17.18 15.22
CA LEU A 31 -20.64 -15.98 15.94
C LEU A 31 -19.20 -16.10 16.47
N ASN A 32 -18.70 -17.33 16.62
CA ASN A 32 -17.35 -17.64 17.12
C ASN A 32 -16.53 -18.43 16.08
N ALA A 33 -16.64 -18.08 14.80
CA ALA A 33 -15.78 -18.67 13.78
C ALA A 33 -14.31 -18.50 14.22
N PRO A 34 -13.49 -19.57 14.23
CA PRO A 34 -12.09 -19.47 14.61
C PRO A 34 -11.38 -18.44 13.71
N ALA A 35 -10.35 -17.78 14.25
CA ALA A 35 -9.52 -16.91 13.44
C ALA A 35 -9.06 -17.66 12.19
N PRO A 36 -9.27 -17.10 10.97
CA PRO A 36 -8.58 -17.64 9.82
C PRO A 36 -7.10 -17.67 10.18
N ARG A 37 -6.46 -18.82 9.99
CA ARG A 37 -5.02 -18.93 10.21
C ARG A 37 -4.38 -17.88 9.33
N GLN A 38 -3.58 -17.00 9.94
CA GLN A 38 -2.78 -16.05 9.18
C GLN A 38 -1.94 -16.87 8.20
N GLN A 39 -2.26 -16.78 6.91
CA GLN A 39 -1.41 -17.38 5.89
C GLN A 39 -0.09 -16.66 5.95
N GLN A 40 0.98 -17.43 6.15
CA GLN A 40 2.33 -16.90 6.09
C GLN A 40 2.58 -16.45 4.65
N LEU A 41 2.97 -15.19 4.48
CA LEU A 41 3.36 -14.68 3.17
C LEU A 41 4.62 -15.40 2.72
N THR A 42 4.65 -15.84 1.47
CA THR A 42 5.79 -16.55 0.87
C THR A 42 6.49 -15.68 -0.15
N GLY A 43 7.81 -15.84 -0.31
CA GLY A 43 8.58 -15.12 -1.34
C GLY A 43 8.96 -13.69 -0.94
N LEU A 44 9.00 -13.40 0.37
CA LEU A 44 9.47 -12.13 0.92
C LEU A 44 10.81 -12.25 1.67
N ASP A 45 11.41 -13.45 1.72
CA ASP A 45 12.59 -13.73 2.54
C ASP A 45 13.81 -12.90 2.15
N ASP A 46 13.96 -12.60 0.86
CA ASP A 46 15.06 -11.80 0.31
C ASP A 46 14.76 -10.29 0.28
N TRP A 47 13.68 -9.84 0.92
CA TRP A 47 13.28 -8.44 0.95
C TRP A 47 13.89 -7.71 2.15
N PRO A 48 14.17 -6.39 2.03
CA PRO A 48 14.55 -5.59 3.19
C PRO A 48 13.56 -5.76 4.34
N GLU A 49 14.09 -5.88 5.56
CA GLU A 49 13.28 -6.18 6.74
C GLU A 49 12.17 -5.13 6.97
N SER A 50 12.48 -3.84 6.74
CA SER A 50 11.51 -2.74 6.85
C SER A 50 10.33 -2.92 5.89
N LEU A 51 10.61 -3.28 4.64
CA LEU A 51 9.58 -3.49 3.60
C LEU A 51 8.77 -4.76 3.88
N ARG A 52 9.44 -5.87 4.20
CA ARG A 52 8.78 -7.15 4.55
C ARG A 52 7.83 -6.98 5.73
N THR A 53 8.29 -6.36 6.82
CA THR A 53 7.47 -6.19 8.03
C THR A 53 6.30 -5.23 7.82
N ALA A 54 6.43 -4.20 6.98
CA ALA A 54 5.31 -3.34 6.59
C ALA A 54 4.23 -4.10 5.80
N ILE A 55 4.65 -4.97 4.86
CA ILE A 55 3.75 -5.81 4.06
C ILE A 55 3.02 -6.82 4.96
N GLU A 56 3.73 -7.47 5.88
CA GLU A 56 3.16 -8.41 6.84
C GLU A 56 2.15 -7.73 7.78
N ALA A 57 2.45 -6.52 8.28
CA ALA A 57 1.55 -5.75 9.12
C ALA A 57 0.27 -5.33 8.37
N GLU A 58 0.40 -4.90 7.11
CA GLU A 58 -0.76 -4.57 6.27
C GLU A 58 -1.60 -5.81 5.98
N HIS A 59 -0.96 -6.94 5.68
CA HIS A 59 -1.66 -8.22 5.47
C HIS A 59 -2.47 -8.64 6.69
N ALA A 60 -1.90 -8.54 7.89
CA ALA A 60 -2.58 -8.87 9.14
C ALA A 60 -3.83 -7.99 9.34
N ARG A 61 -3.72 -6.70 9.05
CA ARG A 61 -4.85 -5.75 9.13
C ARG A 61 -5.92 -6.03 8.09
N VAL A 62 -5.54 -6.21 6.82
CA VAL A 62 -6.49 -6.46 5.73
C VAL A 62 -7.19 -7.79 5.89
N SER A 63 -6.46 -8.86 6.26
CA SER A 63 -7.05 -10.17 6.56
C SER A 63 -8.08 -10.10 7.69
N ALA A 64 -7.83 -9.28 8.72
CA ALA A 64 -8.80 -9.05 9.78
C ALA A 64 -10.04 -8.32 9.25
N LEU A 65 -9.90 -7.35 8.34
CA LEU A 65 -11.04 -6.66 7.70
C LEU A 65 -11.85 -7.59 6.80
N ASP A 66 -11.18 -8.37 5.96
CA ASP A 66 -11.80 -9.35 5.05
C ASP A 66 -12.57 -10.42 5.81
N SER A 67 -12.12 -10.74 7.03
CA SER A 67 -12.79 -11.67 7.95
C SER A 67 -13.83 -11.00 8.86
N ASN A 68 -14.20 -9.74 8.59
CA ASN A 68 -15.15 -8.93 9.36
C ASN A 68 -14.78 -8.75 10.86
N ARG A 69 -13.48 -8.71 11.18
CA ARG A 69 -12.94 -8.55 12.54
C ARG A 69 -12.37 -7.17 12.75
N ARG A 70 -13.24 -6.16 12.76
CA ARG A 70 -12.81 -4.76 12.83
C ARG A 70 -11.94 -4.44 14.05
N ARG A 71 -12.29 -4.94 15.25
CA ARG A 71 -11.46 -4.74 16.45
C ARG A 71 -10.05 -5.34 16.33
N THR A 72 -9.90 -6.43 15.60
CA THR A 72 -8.57 -7.03 15.33
C THR A 72 -7.81 -6.17 14.34
N ALA A 73 -8.46 -5.64 13.31
CA ALA A 73 -7.87 -4.70 12.38
C ALA A 73 -7.43 -3.40 13.10
N ASP A 74 -8.25 -2.85 13.98
CA ASP A 74 -7.91 -1.67 14.80
C ASP A 74 -6.65 -1.91 15.65
N LYS A 75 -6.52 -3.10 16.25
CA LYS A 75 -5.33 -3.48 17.03
C LYS A 75 -4.06 -3.63 16.20
N ALA A 76 -4.16 -3.88 14.90
CA ALA A 76 -3.03 -3.97 13.98
C ALA A 76 -2.58 -2.58 13.47
N VAL A 77 -3.38 -1.54 13.66
CA VAL A 77 -3.08 -0.19 13.16
C VAL A 77 -1.78 0.39 13.74
N PRO A 78 -1.50 0.35 15.06
CA PRO A 78 -0.27 0.95 15.59
C PRO A 78 1.00 0.32 15.02
N GLU A 79 1.01 -1.00 14.86
CA GLU A 79 2.14 -1.69 14.25
C GLU A 79 2.32 -1.28 12.80
N LEU A 80 1.26 -1.32 11.99
CA LEU A 80 1.33 -0.87 10.60
C LEU A 80 1.80 0.58 10.48
N VAL A 81 1.24 1.49 11.29
CA VAL A 81 1.64 2.90 11.33
C VAL A 81 3.12 3.04 11.63
N ASN A 82 3.64 2.30 12.61
CA ASN A 82 5.06 2.31 12.93
C ASN A 82 5.93 1.82 11.77
N ARG A 83 5.54 0.72 11.09
CA ARG A 83 6.29 0.22 9.92
C ARG A 83 6.27 1.19 8.75
N LEU A 84 5.13 1.82 8.47
CA LEU A 84 5.01 2.82 7.41
C LEU A 84 5.81 4.09 7.74
N ASP A 85 5.87 4.51 9.01
CA ASP A 85 6.69 5.65 9.45
C ASP A 85 8.18 5.38 9.20
N THR A 86 8.66 4.15 9.51
CA THR A 86 10.03 3.71 9.20
C THR A 86 10.32 3.75 7.70
N LEU A 87 9.42 3.22 6.86
CA LEU A 87 9.60 3.29 5.41
C LEU A 87 9.65 4.72 4.89
N LEU A 88 8.79 5.61 5.40
CA LEU A 88 8.79 7.02 5.02
C LEU A 88 10.10 7.72 5.42
N ASP A 89 10.72 7.34 6.55
CA ASP A 89 12.03 7.83 6.94
C ASP A 89 13.15 7.33 6.03
N GLU A 90 13.16 6.04 5.69
CA GLU A 90 14.12 5.47 4.73
C GLU A 90 14.02 6.13 3.34
N ILE A 91 12.79 6.36 2.86
CA ILE A 91 12.53 7.09 1.61
C ILE A 91 13.06 8.53 1.71
N ALA A 92 12.81 9.23 2.82
CA ALA A 92 13.28 10.60 3.01
C ALA A 92 14.81 10.68 3.03
N ASP A 93 15.48 9.75 3.71
CA ASP A 93 16.94 9.68 3.78
C ASP A 93 17.54 9.44 2.39
N ARG A 94 16.95 8.54 1.60
CA ARG A 94 17.40 8.30 0.22
C ARG A 94 17.22 9.54 -0.66
N LEU A 95 16.04 10.14 -0.66
CA LEU A 95 15.77 11.37 -1.42
C LEU A 95 16.66 12.55 -1.00
N GLN A 96 17.10 12.58 0.25
CA GLN A 96 18.02 13.58 0.74
C GLN A 96 19.46 13.31 0.28
N ALA A 97 19.89 12.05 0.23
CA ALA A 97 21.20 11.64 -0.28
C ALA A 97 21.34 11.97 -1.78
N ASP A 98 20.27 11.77 -2.55
CA ASP A 98 20.28 11.92 -4.02
C ASP A 98 19.88 13.33 -4.49
N LYS A 99 19.88 14.30 -3.57
CA LYS A 99 19.48 15.68 -3.84
C LYS A 99 20.40 16.38 -4.86
N PRO A 100 19.84 17.07 -5.88
CA PRO A 100 20.64 17.83 -6.85
C PRO A 100 21.54 18.87 -6.18
N ARG A 101 22.86 18.80 -6.46
CA ARG A 101 23.88 19.68 -5.88
C ARG A 101 23.82 21.11 -6.45
N LEU A 102 24.13 22.10 -5.59
CA LEU A 102 24.07 23.53 -5.89
C LEU A 102 25.14 24.04 -6.87
N PHE A 103 26.30 23.39 -6.93
CA PHE A 103 27.50 23.87 -7.65
C PHE A 103 28.31 22.73 -8.29
N GLY A 104 27.62 21.71 -8.83
CA GLY A 104 28.22 20.69 -9.68
C GLY A 104 27.55 20.68 -11.04
N LYS A 105 28.24 20.23 -12.10
CA LYS A 105 27.56 19.80 -13.33
C LYS A 105 26.39 18.93 -12.88
N ALA A 106 25.17 19.29 -13.27
CA ALA A 106 24.02 18.43 -13.01
C ALA A 106 24.41 17.04 -13.51
N THR A 107 24.49 16.06 -12.60
CA THR A 107 24.43 14.67 -13.04
C THR A 107 23.18 14.61 -13.90
N PRO A 108 23.26 14.17 -15.17
CA PRO A 108 22.06 14.00 -15.97
C PRO A 108 21.08 13.23 -15.10
N ALA A 109 19.89 13.79 -14.88
CA ALA A 109 18.82 13.01 -14.27
C ALA A 109 18.74 11.73 -15.11
N ALA A 110 18.82 10.56 -14.46
CA ALA A 110 18.61 9.31 -15.16
C ALA A 110 17.30 9.43 -15.93
N GLU A 111 17.29 9.01 -17.20
CA GLU A 111 16.08 9.05 -18.00
C GLU A 111 14.96 8.35 -17.22
N PRO A 112 13.77 8.98 -17.11
CA PRO A 112 12.67 8.39 -16.36
C PRO A 112 12.31 7.04 -17.00
N SER A 113 12.46 5.96 -16.24
CA SER A 113 12.10 4.62 -16.69
C SER A 113 10.57 4.52 -16.76
N GLU A 114 10.04 4.25 -17.96
CA GLU A 114 8.60 4.05 -18.19
C GLU A 114 8.04 2.92 -17.32
N ASP A 115 8.76 1.81 -17.18
CA ASP A 115 8.37 0.68 -16.34
C ASP A 115 8.24 1.08 -14.86
N VAL A 116 9.18 1.87 -14.35
CA VAL A 116 9.15 2.38 -12.96
C VAL A 116 8.05 3.44 -12.79
N ALA A 117 7.77 4.22 -13.84
CA ALA A 117 6.70 5.21 -13.83
C ALA A 117 5.31 4.56 -13.80
N GLU A 118 5.07 3.55 -14.63
CA GLU A 118 3.83 2.76 -14.63
C GLU A 118 3.60 2.14 -13.26
N LEU A 119 4.66 1.58 -12.67
CA LEU A 119 4.64 1.03 -11.31
C LEU A 119 4.28 2.06 -10.24
N LEU A 120 4.59 3.35 -10.41
CA LEU A 120 4.18 4.43 -9.51
C LEU A 120 2.84 5.06 -9.92
N GLY A 121 2.19 4.55 -10.98
CA GLY A 121 0.95 5.09 -11.51
C GLY A 121 1.13 6.47 -12.14
N ILE A 122 2.33 6.77 -12.65
CA ILE A 122 2.68 8.01 -13.34
C ILE A 122 2.47 7.79 -14.84
N PRO A 123 1.61 8.58 -15.51
CA PRO A 123 1.39 8.44 -16.95
C PRO A 123 2.58 9.04 -17.73
N ALA A 124 2.79 8.56 -18.95
CA ALA A 124 3.95 8.92 -19.77
C ALA A 124 4.09 10.43 -20.04
N ASP A 125 2.97 11.15 -20.15
CA ASP A 125 2.94 12.61 -20.36
C ASP A 125 3.44 13.42 -19.16
N GLU A 126 3.53 12.81 -17.97
CA GLU A 126 4.09 13.45 -16.77
C GLU A 126 5.60 13.19 -16.60
N LEU A 127 6.22 12.35 -17.44
CA LEU A 127 7.65 12.02 -17.37
C LEU A 127 8.56 13.13 -17.90
N ASP A 128 8.03 13.99 -18.78
CA ASP A 128 8.75 15.14 -19.31
C ASP A 128 8.89 16.28 -18.30
N GLN A 129 8.29 16.16 -17.11
CA GLN A 129 8.38 17.20 -16.08
C GLN A 129 9.77 17.23 -15.46
N PRO A 130 10.50 18.36 -15.53
CA PRO A 130 11.83 18.46 -14.94
C PRO A 130 11.73 18.34 -13.41
N SER A 131 12.24 17.25 -12.85
CA SER A 131 12.43 17.13 -11.40
C SER A 131 13.66 17.94 -10.98
N GLY A 132 13.43 19.03 -10.26
CA GLY A 132 14.46 19.91 -9.76
C GLY A 132 14.53 19.96 -8.23
N ARG A 133 15.41 20.82 -7.73
CA ARG A 133 15.61 20.98 -6.28
C ARG A 133 14.35 21.49 -5.55
N GLY A 134 13.46 22.19 -6.26
CA GLY A 134 12.19 22.66 -5.71
C GLY A 134 11.27 21.48 -5.41
N GLU A 135 11.15 20.60 -6.38
CA GLU A 135 10.35 19.38 -6.40
C GLU A 135 10.83 18.41 -5.31
N HIS A 136 12.15 18.16 -5.21
CA HIS A 136 12.72 17.38 -4.11
C HIS A 136 12.41 17.97 -2.71
N ARG A 137 12.43 19.30 -2.57
CA ARG A 137 12.12 19.93 -1.28
C ARG A 137 10.64 19.79 -0.94
N THR A 138 9.78 19.90 -1.94
CA THR A 138 8.34 19.66 -1.80
C THR A 138 8.08 18.20 -1.44
N ALA A 139 8.72 17.24 -2.11
CA ALA A 139 8.65 15.82 -1.81
C ALA A 139 8.99 15.51 -0.34
N LEU A 140 10.10 16.05 0.18
CA LEU A 140 10.48 15.86 1.58
C LEU A 140 9.48 16.49 2.58
N ARG A 141 8.83 17.60 2.21
CA ARG A 141 7.74 18.17 3.02
C ARG A 141 6.50 17.30 2.98
N THR A 142 6.17 16.76 1.80
CA THR A 142 5.06 15.82 1.62
C THR A 142 5.26 14.60 2.50
N ILE A 143 6.46 14.00 2.53
CA ILE A 143 6.75 12.87 3.42
C ILE A 143 6.47 13.22 4.89
N LYS A 144 6.91 14.40 5.36
CA LYS A 144 6.58 14.87 6.73
C LYS A 144 5.08 15.00 6.97
N GLN A 145 4.33 15.46 5.96
CA GLN A 145 2.87 15.53 6.03
C GLN A 145 2.25 14.13 6.11
N LEU A 146 2.74 13.16 5.31
CA LEU A 146 2.26 11.77 5.36
C LEU A 146 2.52 11.14 6.74
N ARG A 147 3.68 11.41 7.35
CA ARG A 147 3.98 10.97 8.73
C ARG A 147 3.01 11.56 9.75
N SER A 148 2.62 12.83 9.60
CA SER A 148 1.57 13.43 10.45
C SER A 148 0.23 12.74 10.25
N GLN A 149 -0.14 12.43 9.00
CA GLN A 149 -1.38 11.71 8.69
C GLN A 149 -1.38 10.30 9.28
N LEU A 150 -0.24 9.59 9.29
CA LEU A 150 -0.12 8.28 9.94
C LEU A 150 -0.43 8.35 11.43
N LYS A 151 0.09 9.37 12.14
CA LYS A 151 -0.19 9.59 13.56
C LYS A 151 -1.68 9.88 13.81
N ASP A 152 -2.30 10.66 12.94
CA ASP A 152 -3.74 10.92 13.03
C ASP A 152 -4.54 9.63 12.84
N LEU A 153 -4.17 8.80 11.86
CA LEU A 153 -4.79 7.51 11.55
C LEU A 153 -4.59 6.46 12.66
N GLU A 154 -3.51 6.55 13.43
CA GLU A 154 -3.28 5.70 14.59
C GLU A 154 -4.34 5.94 15.68
N THR A 155 -4.69 7.21 15.92
CA THR A 155 -5.68 7.57 16.95
C THR A 155 -7.12 7.39 16.48
N THR A 156 -7.39 7.65 15.21
CA THR A 156 -8.72 7.58 14.60
C THR A 156 -8.67 6.76 13.32
N PRO A 157 -8.78 5.42 13.41
CA PRO A 157 -8.57 4.54 12.27
C PRO A 157 -9.59 4.73 11.13
N ASP A 158 -9.14 5.35 10.04
CA ASP A 158 -9.77 5.25 8.72
C ASP A 158 -9.01 4.22 7.88
N HIS A 159 -9.53 2.98 7.88
CA HIS A 159 -8.90 1.88 7.16
C HIS A 159 -8.84 2.07 5.64
N SER A 160 -9.74 2.85 5.04
CA SER A 160 -9.67 3.11 3.60
C SER A 160 -8.49 4.02 3.29
N ARG A 161 -8.34 5.10 4.05
CA ARG A 161 -7.16 5.99 3.95
C ARG A 161 -5.87 5.25 4.27
N LEU A 162 -5.88 4.42 5.30
CA LEU A 162 -4.69 3.64 5.69
C LEU A 162 -4.30 2.64 4.59
N THR A 163 -5.25 1.98 3.93
CA THR A 163 -4.96 1.13 2.77
C THR A 163 -4.32 1.92 1.63
N ARG A 164 -4.82 3.12 1.31
CA ARG A 164 -4.24 3.97 0.26
C ARG A 164 -2.80 4.37 0.60
N LEU A 165 -2.58 4.81 1.83
CA LEU A 165 -1.27 5.26 2.30
C LEU A 165 -0.27 4.11 2.41
N ALA A 166 -0.70 2.94 2.89
CA ALA A 166 0.12 1.74 2.94
C ALA A 166 0.52 1.29 1.52
N THR A 167 -0.45 1.17 0.62
CA THR A 167 -0.21 0.77 -0.78
C THR A 167 0.78 1.70 -1.47
N PHE A 168 0.61 3.01 -1.31
CA PHE A 168 1.51 4.02 -1.86
C PHE A 168 2.93 3.94 -1.26
N THR A 169 3.03 3.90 0.07
CA THR A 169 4.32 3.91 0.77
C THR A 169 5.13 2.65 0.47
N ILE A 170 4.49 1.48 0.44
CA ILE A 170 5.14 0.20 0.10
C ILE A 170 5.68 0.23 -1.33
N ARG A 171 4.90 0.71 -2.31
CA ARG A 171 5.36 0.84 -3.71
C ARG A 171 6.50 1.81 -3.85
N LEU A 172 6.41 2.96 -3.20
CA LEU A 172 7.47 3.97 -3.23
C LEU A 172 8.76 3.42 -2.62
N ALA A 173 8.68 2.74 -1.47
CA ALA A 173 9.83 2.09 -0.84
C ALA A 173 10.46 1.02 -1.75
N LEU A 174 9.63 0.20 -2.41
CA LEU A 174 10.08 -0.82 -3.34
C LEU A 174 10.88 -0.19 -4.51
N VAL A 175 10.38 0.89 -5.09
CA VAL A 175 11.08 1.61 -6.17
C VAL A 175 12.37 2.24 -5.70
N VAL A 176 12.35 2.89 -4.54
CA VAL A 176 13.53 3.55 -3.96
C VAL A 176 14.63 2.54 -3.63
N GLU A 177 14.27 1.31 -3.25
CA GLU A 177 15.22 0.22 -3.01
C GLU A 177 15.75 -0.41 -4.31
N ALA A 178 14.85 -0.84 -5.20
CA ALA A 178 15.22 -1.65 -6.35
C ALA A 178 15.71 -0.83 -7.56
N ALA A 179 15.29 0.44 -7.69
CA ALA A 179 15.63 1.31 -8.81
C ALA A 179 15.94 2.75 -8.34
N PRO A 180 17.00 2.96 -7.53
CA PRO A 180 17.27 4.25 -6.88
C PRO A 180 17.53 5.40 -7.86
N GLU A 181 18.14 5.12 -9.01
CA GLU A 181 18.44 6.12 -10.04
C GLU A 181 17.15 6.69 -10.65
N PRO A 182 16.21 5.89 -11.23
CA PRO A 182 14.88 6.37 -11.61
C PRO A 182 14.07 6.96 -10.46
N ALA A 183 14.18 6.40 -9.26
CA ALA A 183 13.41 6.84 -8.09
C ALA A 183 13.67 8.31 -7.74
N THR A 184 14.89 8.80 -7.97
CA THR A 184 15.27 10.19 -7.71
C THR A 184 14.39 11.18 -8.49
N THR A 185 14.10 10.86 -9.75
CA THR A 185 13.27 11.69 -10.63
C THR A 185 11.77 11.45 -10.39
N LEU A 186 11.36 10.20 -10.18
CA LEU A 186 9.96 9.79 -10.17
C LEU A 186 9.27 9.95 -8.80
N ALA A 187 10.01 9.82 -7.69
CA ALA A 187 9.43 9.92 -6.36
C ALA A 187 8.78 11.29 -6.07
N PRO A 188 9.36 12.45 -6.45
CA PRO A 188 8.68 13.74 -6.34
C PRO A 188 7.34 13.79 -7.09
N ILE A 189 7.28 13.22 -8.29
CA ILE A 189 6.06 13.17 -9.11
C ILE A 189 5.01 12.27 -8.43
N ALA A 190 5.39 11.07 -8.00
CA ALA A 190 4.51 10.15 -7.29
C ALA A 190 3.93 10.76 -6.00
N LEU A 191 4.77 11.43 -5.20
CA LEU A 191 4.35 12.12 -3.98
C LEU A 191 3.37 13.27 -4.28
N ALA A 192 3.61 14.03 -5.34
CA ALA A 192 2.69 15.10 -5.76
C ALA A 192 1.32 14.51 -6.16
N ARG A 193 1.29 13.49 -7.02
CA ARG A 193 0.07 12.79 -7.45
C ARG A 193 -0.73 12.24 -6.28
N PHE A 194 -0.05 11.60 -5.33
CA PHE A 194 -0.70 11.07 -4.12
C PHE A 194 -1.41 12.18 -3.34
N THR A 195 -0.75 13.32 -3.11
CA THR A 195 -1.37 14.44 -2.38
C THR A 195 -2.51 15.14 -3.12
N GLN A 196 -2.49 15.09 -4.46
CA GLN A 196 -3.58 15.59 -5.30
C GLN A 196 -4.79 14.64 -5.31
N GLY A 197 -4.68 13.45 -4.72
CA GLY A 197 -5.76 12.47 -4.67
C GLY A 197 -6.05 11.83 -6.03
N VAL A 198 -5.06 11.80 -6.93
CA VAL A 198 -5.19 11.14 -8.23
C VAL A 198 -5.47 9.65 -8.01
N SER A 199 -6.51 9.14 -8.68
CA SER A 199 -6.92 7.74 -8.51
C SER A 199 -5.82 6.78 -8.93
N ASP A 200 -5.61 5.76 -8.12
CA ASP A 200 -4.63 4.70 -8.37
C ASP A 200 -5.34 3.36 -8.50
N SER A 201 -4.99 2.59 -9.54
CA SER A 201 -5.62 1.31 -9.85
C SER A 201 -5.45 0.29 -8.71
N GLN A 202 -4.35 0.35 -7.96
CA GLN A 202 -4.09 -0.58 -6.88
C GLN A 202 -4.90 -0.25 -5.63
N TRP A 203 -5.50 0.94 -5.47
CA TRP A 203 -6.27 1.25 -4.26
C TRP A 203 -7.46 0.32 -4.03
N ASN A 204 -8.06 -0.16 -5.12
CA ASN A 204 -9.21 -1.06 -5.10
C ASN A 204 -8.84 -2.54 -5.31
N ALA A 205 -7.56 -2.82 -5.59
CA ALA A 205 -7.07 -4.19 -5.72
C ALA A 205 -7.05 -4.89 -4.35
N THR A 206 -7.28 -6.21 -4.38
CA THR A 206 -7.11 -7.09 -3.22
C THR A 206 -5.65 -7.11 -2.76
N PHE A 207 -5.41 -7.51 -1.51
CA PHE A 207 -4.04 -7.66 -1.01
C PHE A 207 -3.23 -8.66 -1.85
N ALA A 208 -3.84 -9.76 -2.30
CA ALA A 208 -3.17 -10.76 -3.12
C ALA A 208 -2.74 -10.19 -4.48
N GLU A 209 -3.61 -9.45 -5.16
CA GLU A 209 -3.27 -8.80 -6.44
C GLU A 209 -2.13 -7.79 -6.28
N LYS A 210 -2.15 -7.01 -5.19
CA LYS A 210 -1.06 -6.08 -4.84
C LYS A 210 0.24 -6.82 -4.60
N LEU A 211 0.22 -7.86 -3.78
CA LEU A 211 1.42 -8.62 -3.42
C LEU A 211 2.05 -9.25 -4.67
N THR A 212 1.26 -9.89 -5.53
CA THR A 212 1.74 -10.43 -6.81
C THR A 212 2.39 -9.34 -7.66
N SER A 213 1.71 -8.21 -7.83
CA SER A 213 2.25 -7.07 -8.57
C SER A 213 3.58 -6.58 -7.99
N TRP A 214 3.69 -6.44 -6.67
CA TRP A 214 4.93 -6.01 -6.00
C TRP A 214 6.06 -7.04 -6.16
N GLN A 215 5.76 -8.33 -6.09
CA GLN A 215 6.73 -9.40 -6.30
C GLN A 215 7.25 -9.45 -7.73
N GLU A 216 6.36 -9.40 -8.72
CA GLU A 216 6.71 -9.33 -10.15
C GLU A 216 7.59 -8.10 -10.42
N THR A 217 7.18 -6.96 -9.88
CA THR A 217 7.92 -5.70 -10.00
C THR A 217 9.33 -5.82 -9.46
N ARG A 218 9.49 -6.25 -8.21
CA ARG A 218 10.81 -6.34 -7.59
C ARG A 218 11.69 -7.30 -8.39
N HIS A 219 11.15 -8.43 -8.82
CA HIS A 219 11.87 -9.38 -9.66
C HIS A 219 12.37 -8.75 -10.96
N THR A 220 11.52 -7.96 -11.64
CA THR A 220 11.89 -7.23 -12.85
C THR A 220 13.00 -6.21 -12.56
N LEU A 221 12.87 -5.41 -11.50
CA LEU A 221 13.84 -4.35 -11.17
C LEU A 221 15.19 -4.89 -10.67
N THR A 222 15.22 -6.04 -9.99
CA THR A 222 16.47 -6.63 -9.50
C THR A 222 17.21 -7.48 -10.53
N ASN A 223 16.52 -7.90 -11.61
CA ASN A 223 17.08 -8.74 -12.66
C ASN A 223 17.29 -8.01 -14.00
N SER A 224 17.00 -6.71 -14.06
CA SER A 224 17.32 -5.83 -15.20
C SER A 224 18.69 -5.18 -15.04
#